data_AF-A0A1V1REI5-F1
#
_entry.id   AF-A0A1V1REI5-F1
#
_cell.length_a   1.000
_cell.length_b   1.000
_cell.length_c   1.000
_cell.angle_alpha   90.00
_cell.angle_beta   90.00
_cell.angle_gamma   90.00
#
_symmetry.space_group_name_H-M   'P 1'
#
loop_
_entity.id
_entity.type
_entity.pdbx_description
1 polymer ?
#
loop_
_entity_poly.entity_id
_entity_poly.type
_entity_poly.pdbx_seq_one_letter_code
_entity_poly.pdbx_strand_id
1 'polypeptide(L)'
;MLRTLGKAKGAAFLQAHEGPPVLRVRLFGGLQVEGPNGVVPDKAWGKRKARLLFAMLAMNRGRDVPRDVLFERLWPDMTADKAQSNFYVTWSYMKKALAPDGGPCPYLEHRGGVCRIVPEAVHTDLAEFLEAAGALRKAKAQGDADAVISAAERMAELHSGELLAGDLYEDWCEDTRVHARHELSDAMLAGAEALAERGAPERAVRLVRHALAFDPWREDLYQAALRYQIMAGQRSGAIETYMTCRTKLAEDLGLDPSQETQRLYEQVLAMEDVEESAVPA
;
A
#
# COMPACT_ATOMS: atom_id res chain seq x y z
N MET A 1 5.33 -43.57 -3.50
CA MET A 1 5.32 -42.88 -2.19
C MET A 1 6.25 -41.67 -2.29
N LEU A 2 5.71 -40.48 -1.99
CA LEU A 2 6.37 -39.22 -1.56
C LEU A 2 7.39 -38.56 -2.54
N ARG A 3 7.04 -37.48 -3.26
CA ARG A 3 6.99 -36.03 -2.90
C ARG A 3 8.32 -35.42 -2.42
N THR A 4 8.85 -34.47 -3.21
CA THR A 4 9.10 -33.01 -2.92
C THR A 4 9.95 -32.41 -4.07
N LEU A 5 9.43 -31.57 -4.98
CA LEU A 5 9.37 -30.08 -4.92
C LEU A 5 10.69 -29.48 -4.39
N GLY A 6 11.53 -28.75 -5.12
CA GLY A 6 11.26 -27.77 -6.18
C GLY A 6 11.87 -26.43 -5.75
N LYS A 7 13.20 -26.32 -5.72
CA LYS A 7 13.93 -25.05 -5.49
C LYS A 7 13.85 -24.21 -6.77
N ALA A 8 13.02 -23.17 -6.79
CA ALA A 8 13.06 -22.14 -7.83
C ALA A 8 13.91 -20.96 -7.35
N LYS A 9 14.87 -20.59 -8.19
CA LYS A 9 15.98 -19.65 -8.01
C LYS A 9 15.52 -18.21 -7.79
N GLY A 10 15.95 -17.62 -6.69
CA GLY A 10 16.34 -16.21 -6.68
C GLY A 10 17.75 -16.10 -7.24
N ALA A 11 17.93 -15.37 -8.35
CA ALA A 11 19.21 -14.85 -8.82
C ALA A 11 19.00 -14.05 -10.12
N ALA A 12 18.90 -12.72 -9.97
CA ALA A 12 19.34 -11.76 -10.98
C ALA A 12 19.51 -10.38 -10.32
N PHE A 13 20.32 -10.32 -9.26
CA PHE A 13 20.81 -9.07 -8.68
C PHE A 13 22.32 -9.12 -8.77
N LEU A 14 22.90 -8.35 -9.70
CA LEU A 14 24.26 -7.81 -9.69
C LEU A 14 24.52 -7.18 -11.07
N GLN A 15 24.06 -5.94 -11.25
CA GLN A 15 24.74 -4.99 -12.12
C GLN A 15 25.22 -3.85 -11.22
N ALA A 16 26.55 -3.70 -11.14
CA ALA A 16 27.21 -2.62 -10.42
C ALA A 16 26.67 -1.28 -10.94
N HIS A 17 25.94 -0.56 -10.08
CA HIS A 17 25.53 0.81 -10.35
C HIS A 17 26.69 1.73 -9.95
N GLU A 18 27.25 2.46 -10.91
CA GLU A 18 28.14 3.62 -10.67
C GLU A 18 27.34 4.83 -10.17
N GLY A 19 26.53 4.64 -9.12
CA GLY A 19 25.77 5.67 -8.43
C GLY A 19 26.01 5.59 -6.92
N PRO A 20 25.60 6.61 -6.14
CA PRO A 20 25.63 6.49 -4.68
C PRO A 20 24.88 5.21 -4.27
N PRO A 21 25.37 4.48 -3.26
CA PRO A 21 24.72 3.25 -2.81
C PRO A 21 23.27 3.54 -2.48
N VAL A 22 22.30 2.81 -3.06
CA VAL A 22 20.86 3.12 -2.94
C VAL A 22 20.24 2.37 -1.77
N LEU A 23 19.35 3.03 -1.01
CA LEU A 23 18.41 2.38 -0.10
C LEU A 23 17.06 2.15 -0.78
N ARG A 24 16.55 0.92 -0.65
CA ARG A 24 15.16 0.58 -0.93
C ARG A 24 14.41 0.48 0.39
N VAL A 25 13.33 1.23 0.51
CA VAL A 25 12.53 1.32 1.73
C VAL A 25 11.13 0.84 1.41
N ARG A 26 10.67 -0.16 2.15
CA ARG A 26 9.25 -0.53 2.17
C ARG A 26 8.59 0.09 3.38
N LEU A 27 7.48 0.76 3.17
CA LEU A 27 6.65 1.38 4.20
C LEU A 27 5.30 0.67 4.29
N PHE A 28 4.75 0.15 3.18
CA PHE A 28 3.55 -0.68 3.20
C PHE A 28 3.85 -2.04 3.83
N GLY A 29 3.00 -2.46 4.78
CA GLY A 29 3.22 -3.67 5.58
C GLY A 29 4.25 -3.52 6.71
N GLY A 30 4.86 -2.34 6.86
CA GLY A 30 5.83 -2.02 7.92
C GLY A 30 7.20 -1.58 7.37
N LEU A 31 7.93 -0.78 8.16
CA LEU A 31 9.24 -0.27 7.74
C LEU A 31 10.25 -1.42 7.59
N GLN A 32 10.72 -1.63 6.37
CA GLN A 32 11.89 -2.43 6.01
C GLN A 32 12.85 -1.58 5.20
N VAL A 33 14.15 -1.65 5.51
CA VAL A 33 15.18 -0.89 4.81
C VAL A 33 16.23 -1.87 4.31
N GLU A 34 16.46 -1.86 3.01
CA GLU A 34 17.47 -2.67 2.34
C GLU A 34 18.49 -1.74 1.67
N GLY A 35 19.76 -1.92 2.00
CA GLY A 35 20.87 -1.18 1.42
C GLY A 35 21.93 -2.12 0.83
N PRO A 36 23.14 -1.60 0.53
CA PRO A 36 24.24 -2.39 -0.03
C PRO A 36 24.63 -3.59 0.85
N ASN A 37 24.44 -3.46 2.16
CA ASN A 37 24.81 -4.47 3.15
C ASN A 37 23.65 -5.43 3.47
N GLY A 38 22.60 -5.41 2.64
CA GLY A 38 21.37 -6.15 2.84
C GLY A 38 20.36 -5.41 3.72
N VAL A 39 19.46 -6.18 4.32
CA VAL A 39 18.38 -5.65 5.18
C VAL A 39 18.95 -5.12 6.49
N VAL A 40 18.60 -3.87 6.84
CA VAL A 40 18.93 -3.25 8.13
C VAL A 40 18.07 -3.93 9.21
N PRO A 41 18.65 -4.70 10.14
CA PRO A 41 17.88 -5.41 11.15
C PRO A 41 17.37 -4.45 12.24
N ASP A 42 16.27 -4.79 12.90
CA ASP A 42 15.66 -3.90 13.91
C ASP A 42 16.62 -3.49 15.04
N LYS A 43 17.51 -4.39 15.44
CA LYS A 43 18.55 -4.12 16.45
C LYS A 43 19.55 -3.04 16.03
N ALA A 44 19.77 -2.82 14.72
CA ALA A 44 20.74 -1.85 14.22
C ALA A 44 20.33 -0.40 14.48
N TRP A 45 19.02 -0.13 14.55
CA TRP A 45 18.49 1.20 14.89
C TRP A 45 18.89 1.63 16.30
N GLY A 46 19.15 0.69 17.21
CA GLY A 46 19.53 0.91 18.62
C GLY A 46 18.40 1.49 19.49
N LYS A 47 17.53 2.34 18.92
CA LYS A 47 16.37 2.93 19.58
C LYS A 47 15.18 2.93 18.63
N ARG A 48 13.98 2.63 19.16
CA ARG A 48 12.72 2.73 18.39
C ARG A 48 12.54 4.11 17.76
N LYS A 49 12.84 5.19 18.48
CA LYS A 49 12.71 6.56 17.94
C LYS A 49 13.63 6.85 16.76
N ALA A 50 14.75 6.15 16.60
CA ALA A 50 15.62 6.31 15.42
C ALA A 50 14.98 5.69 14.18
N ARG A 51 14.33 4.53 14.34
CA ARG A 51 13.52 3.86 13.31
C ARG A 51 12.32 4.73 12.91
N LEU A 52 11.58 5.27 13.90
CA LEU A 52 10.43 6.17 13.65
C LEU A 52 10.85 7.47 12.95
N LEU A 53 11.93 8.10 13.41
CA LEU A 53 12.48 9.30 12.78
C LEU A 53 12.79 9.06 11.30
N PHE A 54 13.40 7.92 10.96
CA PHE A 54 13.65 7.58 9.56
C PHE A 54 12.34 7.38 8.79
N ALA A 55 11.37 6.66 9.36
CA ALA A 55 10.07 6.45 8.73
C ALA A 55 9.38 7.78 8.38
N MET A 56 9.40 8.75 9.30
CA MET A 56 8.84 10.10 9.07
C MET A 56 9.51 10.82 7.90
N LEU A 57 10.85 10.76 7.80
CA LEU A 57 11.59 11.40 6.70
C LEU A 57 11.36 10.67 5.37
N ALA A 58 11.32 9.34 5.38
CA ALA A 58 11.05 8.51 4.21
C ALA A 58 9.64 8.78 3.65
N MET A 59 8.64 8.88 4.54
CA MET A 59 7.26 9.25 4.17
C MET A 59 7.16 10.64 3.55
N ASN A 60 8.04 11.57 3.93
CA ASN A 60 8.04 12.91 3.34
C ASN A 60 8.74 12.99 1.97
N ARG A 61 9.24 11.86 1.44
CA ARG A 61 9.72 11.71 0.04
C ARG A 61 10.77 12.75 -0.36
N GLY A 62 11.70 13.04 0.56
CA GLY A 62 12.80 13.99 0.32
C GLY A 62 12.43 15.47 0.42
N ARG A 63 11.18 15.80 0.76
CA ARG A 63 10.81 17.16 1.16
C ARG A 63 11.38 17.47 2.54
N ASP A 64 11.68 18.74 2.77
CA ASP A 64 12.20 19.24 4.03
C ASP A 64 11.18 19.06 5.16
N VAL A 65 11.63 18.51 6.28
CA VAL A 65 10.87 18.44 7.53
C VAL A 65 11.54 19.34 8.57
N PRO A 66 10.87 20.39 9.07
CA PRO A 66 11.40 21.20 10.16
C PRO A 66 11.69 20.33 11.39
N ARG A 67 12.85 20.53 12.02
CA ARG A 67 13.23 19.76 13.22
C ARG A 67 12.24 19.92 14.36
N ASP A 68 11.60 21.09 14.49
CA ASP A 68 10.66 21.37 15.56
C ASP A 68 9.40 20.50 15.42
N VAL A 69 8.96 20.22 14.19
CA VAL A 69 7.89 19.24 13.91
C VAL A 69 8.31 17.82 14.31
N LEU A 70 9.58 17.46 14.09
CA LEU A 70 10.12 16.16 14.53
C LEU A 70 10.17 16.08 16.06
N PHE A 71 10.44 17.20 16.74
CA PHE A 71 10.49 17.26 18.20
C PHE A 71 9.11 17.03 18.80
N GLU A 72 8.10 17.77 18.33
CA GLU A 72 6.72 17.67 18.79
C GLU A 72 6.15 16.27 18.57
N ARG A 73 6.41 15.65 17.41
CA ARG A 73 5.88 14.32 17.09
C ARG A 73 6.57 13.20 17.86
N LEU A 74 7.90 13.24 18.00
CA LEU A 74 8.65 12.16 18.65
C LEU A 74 8.77 12.32 20.17
N TRP A 75 8.67 13.54 20.70
CA TRP A 75 8.80 13.85 22.13
C TRP A 75 7.77 14.90 22.58
N PRO A 76 6.45 14.64 22.44
CA PRO A 76 5.40 15.62 22.76
C PRO A 76 5.44 16.07 24.23
N ASP A 77 5.83 15.18 25.15
CA ASP A 77 5.81 15.45 26.59
C ASP A 77 7.12 16.08 27.13
N MET A 78 8.00 16.54 26.25
CA MET A 78 9.32 17.08 26.65
C MET A 78 9.45 18.57 26.35
N THR A 79 10.19 19.27 27.22
CA THR A 79 10.67 20.63 26.95
C THR A 79 11.55 20.66 25.70
N ALA A 80 11.54 21.77 24.95
CA ALA A 80 12.29 21.95 23.72
C ALA A 80 13.78 21.55 23.83
N ASP A 81 14.50 21.99 24.86
CA ASP A 81 15.92 21.68 25.05
C ASP A 81 16.21 20.17 25.21
N LYS A 82 15.31 19.47 25.90
CA LYS A 82 15.40 18.00 26.08
C LYS A 82 15.06 17.26 24.79
N ALA A 83 14.04 17.71 24.06
CA ALA A 83 13.68 17.14 22.77
C ALA A 83 14.81 17.32 21.76
N GLN A 84 15.43 18.51 21.71
CA GLN A 84 16.59 18.79 20.86
C GLN A 84 17.78 17.89 21.19
N SER A 85 18.12 17.73 22.48
CA SER A 85 19.21 16.86 22.92
C SER A 85 18.95 15.40 22.51
N ASN A 86 17.72 14.91 22.73
CA ASN A 86 17.32 13.56 22.33
C ASN A 86 17.29 13.39 20.81
N PHE A 87 16.93 14.42 20.05
CA PHE A 87 16.97 14.41 18.60
C PHE A 87 18.38 14.15 18.08
N TYR A 88 19.40 14.89 18.53
CA TYR A 88 20.77 14.68 18.03
C TYR A 88 21.31 13.29 18.34
N VAL A 89 20.99 12.74 19.51
CA VAL A 89 21.31 11.35 19.86
C VAL A 89 20.61 10.39 18.89
N THR A 90 19.31 10.59 18.67
CA THR A 90 18.47 9.74 17.80
C THR A 90 18.91 9.81 16.33
N TRP A 91 19.23 11.01 15.84
CA TRP A 91 19.82 11.27 14.54
C TRP A 91 21.15 10.52 14.36
N SER A 92 22.00 10.51 15.39
CA SER A 92 23.27 9.76 15.35
C SER A 92 23.05 8.25 15.27
N TYR A 93 22.10 7.70 16.06
CA TYR A 93 21.74 6.28 15.98
C TYR A 93 21.20 5.91 14.60
N MET A 94 20.30 6.74 14.06
CA MET A 94 19.73 6.57 12.72
C MET A 94 20.81 6.56 11.64
N LYS A 95 21.71 7.55 11.63
CA LYS A 95 22.83 7.59 10.66
C LYS A 95 23.73 6.36 10.77
N LYS A 96 24.03 5.90 12.00
CA LYS A 96 24.87 4.72 12.21
C LYS A 96 24.20 3.44 11.69
N ALA A 97 22.88 3.31 11.88
CA ALA A 97 22.12 2.16 11.39
C ALA A 97 22.10 2.06 9.87
N LEU A 98 22.11 3.22 9.19
CA LEU A 98 22.01 3.33 7.73
C LEU A 98 23.36 3.48 7.03
N ALA A 99 24.46 3.66 7.76
CA ALA A 99 25.77 3.90 7.17
C ALA A 99 26.28 2.65 6.43
N PRO A 100 26.65 2.75 5.13
CA PRO A 100 27.28 1.64 4.43
C PRO A 100 28.69 1.43 4.98
N ASP A 101 29.05 0.18 5.26
CA ASP A 101 30.40 -0.27 5.62
C ASP A 101 31.08 0.52 6.77
N GLY A 102 30.27 1.09 7.67
CA GLY A 102 30.77 1.91 8.79
C GLY A 102 31.29 3.30 8.37
N GLY A 103 31.10 3.71 7.12
CA GLY A 103 31.43 5.03 6.59
C GLY A 103 30.43 6.13 6.96
N PRO A 104 30.54 7.32 6.35
CA PRO A 104 29.53 8.37 6.51
C PRO A 104 28.18 7.93 5.90
N CYS A 105 27.07 8.32 6.52
CA CYS A 105 25.73 8.04 6.00
C CYS A 105 25.36 9.05 4.88
N PRO A 106 25.19 8.60 3.62
CA PRO A 106 24.88 9.50 2.49
C PRO A 106 23.37 9.76 2.31
N TYR A 107 22.51 9.13 3.12
CA TYR A 107 21.07 9.07 2.89
C TYR A 107 20.26 10.22 3.48
N LEU A 108 20.89 11.02 4.33
CA LEU A 108 20.21 11.95 5.23
C LEU A 108 20.90 13.29 5.24
N GLU A 109 20.10 14.34 5.13
CA GLU A 109 20.56 15.72 5.24
C GLU A 109 19.90 16.42 6.41
N HIS A 110 20.70 17.19 7.14
CA HIS A 110 20.23 18.09 8.19
C HIS A 110 21.00 19.41 8.05
N ARG A 111 20.33 20.44 7.51
CA ARG A 111 20.89 21.78 7.26
C ARG A 111 19.78 22.82 7.44
N GLY A 112 20.11 24.01 7.93
CA GLY A 112 19.13 25.11 8.04
C GLY A 112 17.92 24.83 8.94
N GLY A 113 18.05 23.90 9.91
CA GLY A 113 16.96 23.53 10.82
C GLY A 113 15.94 22.55 10.23
N VAL A 114 16.17 22.05 9.02
CA VAL A 114 15.32 21.04 8.36
C VAL A 114 16.08 19.74 8.14
N CYS A 115 15.33 18.63 8.12
CA CYS A 115 15.82 17.28 7.88
C CYS A 115 15.11 16.66 6.68
N ARG A 116 15.83 15.89 5.87
CA ARG A 116 15.25 15.12 4.76
C ARG A 116 16.07 13.87 4.43
N ILE A 117 15.45 12.95 3.71
CA ILE A 117 16.18 11.92 2.95
C ILE A 117 16.77 12.55 1.68
N VAL A 118 17.85 11.96 1.16
CA VAL A 118 18.40 12.29 -0.17
C VAL A 118 17.58 11.52 -1.22
N PRO A 119 16.77 12.19 -2.06
CA PRO A 119 15.84 11.52 -2.98
C PRO A 119 16.51 10.55 -3.95
N GLU A 120 17.72 10.89 -4.42
CA GLU A 120 18.48 10.09 -5.38
C GLU A 120 19.07 8.81 -4.76
N ALA A 121 19.18 8.77 -3.43
CA ALA A 121 19.79 7.67 -2.70
C ALA A 121 18.78 6.84 -1.91
N VAL A 122 17.52 7.27 -1.80
CA VAL A 122 16.47 6.58 -1.01
C VAL A 122 15.19 6.48 -1.84
N HIS A 123 14.87 5.27 -2.28
CA HIS A 123 13.61 4.96 -2.96
C HIS A 123 12.64 4.29 -2.01
N THR A 124 11.38 4.72 -2.04
CA THR A 124 10.32 4.21 -1.17
C THR A 124 9.18 3.66 -2.01
N ASP A 125 8.61 2.53 -1.60
CA ASP A 125 7.39 1.98 -2.19
C ASP A 125 6.20 2.97 -2.17
N LEU A 126 6.11 3.83 -1.15
CA LEU A 126 5.13 4.92 -1.08
C LEU A 126 5.33 5.96 -2.19
N ALA A 127 6.58 6.34 -2.50
CA ALA A 127 6.85 7.26 -3.61
C ALA A 127 6.45 6.63 -4.96
N GLU A 128 6.84 5.38 -5.19
CA GLU A 128 6.45 4.62 -6.38
C GLU A 128 4.93 4.46 -6.49
N PHE A 129 4.24 4.27 -5.37
CA PHE A 129 2.79 4.15 -5.31
C PHE A 129 2.10 5.45 -5.72
N LEU A 130 2.57 6.59 -5.21
CA LEU A 130 2.02 7.91 -5.57
C LEU A 130 2.34 8.30 -7.02
N GLU A 131 3.49 7.87 -7.55
CA GLU A 131 3.82 8.01 -8.97
C GLU A 131 2.87 7.18 -9.84
N ALA A 132 2.60 5.93 -9.47
CA ALA A 132 1.63 5.07 -10.15
C ALA A 132 0.20 5.67 -10.09
N ALA A 133 -0.21 6.24 -8.96
CA ALA A 133 -1.48 6.97 -8.84
C ALA A 133 -1.53 8.21 -9.77
N GLY A 134 -0.42 8.93 -9.91
CA GLY A 134 -0.27 10.01 -10.89
C GLY A 134 -0.40 9.52 -12.34
N ALA A 135 0.26 8.41 -12.67
CA ALA A 135 0.19 7.78 -13.99
C ALA A 135 -1.23 7.30 -14.32
N LEU A 136 -1.93 6.70 -13.35
CA LEU A 136 -3.32 6.29 -13.47
C LEU A 136 -4.22 7.47 -13.86
N ARG A 137 -4.13 8.60 -13.13
CA ARG A 137 -4.93 9.81 -13.45
C ARG A 137 -4.69 10.30 -14.87
N LYS A 138 -3.42 10.30 -15.31
CA LYS A 138 -3.04 10.67 -16.67
C LYS A 138 -3.62 9.70 -17.70
N ALA A 139 -3.53 8.39 -17.45
CA ALA A 139 -4.07 7.36 -18.33
C ALA A 139 -5.59 7.46 -18.47
N LYS A 140 -6.31 7.67 -17.35
CA LYS A 140 -7.76 7.92 -17.35
C LYS A 140 -8.13 9.13 -18.21
N ALA A 141 -7.41 10.25 -18.06
CA ALA A 141 -7.67 11.45 -18.84
C ALA A 141 -7.41 11.27 -20.35
N GLN A 142 -6.56 10.31 -20.72
CA GLN A 142 -6.21 9.99 -22.10
C GLN A 142 -7.09 8.87 -22.69
N GLY A 143 -7.94 8.22 -21.89
CA GLY A 143 -8.71 7.05 -22.32
C GLY A 143 -7.84 5.81 -22.61
N ASP A 144 -6.63 5.76 -22.07
CA ASP A 144 -5.70 4.64 -22.27
C ASP A 144 -5.97 3.53 -21.25
N ALA A 145 -6.84 2.60 -21.64
CA ALA A 145 -7.22 1.48 -20.79
C ALA A 145 -6.03 0.56 -20.41
N ASP A 146 -5.04 0.38 -21.28
CA ASP A 146 -3.87 -0.47 -20.96
C ASP A 146 -3.00 0.19 -19.88
N ALA A 147 -2.77 1.50 -20.01
CA ALA A 147 -2.03 2.25 -19.01
C ALA A 147 -2.81 2.34 -17.68
N VAL A 148 -4.15 2.42 -17.71
CA VAL A 148 -4.99 2.35 -16.49
C VAL A 148 -4.81 1.01 -15.77
N ILE A 149 -4.90 -0.11 -16.50
CA ILE A 149 -4.74 -1.44 -15.92
C ILE A 149 -3.34 -1.61 -15.34
N SER A 150 -2.30 -1.22 -16.09
CA SER A 150 -0.91 -1.34 -15.65
C SER A 150 -0.63 -0.51 -14.38
N ALA A 151 -1.14 0.71 -14.31
CA ALA A 151 -0.98 1.55 -13.14
C ALA A 151 -1.72 0.98 -11.91
N ALA A 152 -2.95 0.48 -12.08
CA ALA A 152 -3.72 -0.14 -11.02
C ALA A 152 -3.03 -1.42 -10.49
N GLU A 153 -2.57 -2.31 -11.37
CA GLU A 153 -1.84 -3.52 -10.98
C GLU A 153 -0.54 -3.16 -10.25
N ARG A 154 0.20 -2.15 -10.71
CA ARG A 154 1.40 -1.68 -10.02
C ARG A 154 1.12 -1.16 -8.62
N MET A 155 0.02 -0.43 -8.41
CA MET A 155 -0.40 0.04 -7.09
C MET A 155 -0.74 -1.13 -6.17
N ALA A 156 -1.43 -2.17 -6.67
CA ALA A 156 -1.74 -3.37 -5.90
C ALA A 156 -0.48 -4.16 -5.49
N GLU A 157 0.53 -4.23 -6.35
CA GLU A 157 1.82 -4.87 -6.03
C GLU A 157 2.60 -4.13 -4.92
N LEU A 158 2.56 -2.79 -4.96
CA LEU A 158 3.26 -1.94 -3.99
C LEU A 158 2.55 -1.94 -2.63
N HIS A 159 1.21 -1.98 -2.63
CA HIS A 159 0.39 -1.95 -1.42
C HIS A 159 0.29 -3.34 -0.76
N SER A 160 1.39 -3.80 -0.17
CA SER A 160 1.49 -5.13 0.46
C SER A 160 0.86 -5.23 1.87
N GLY A 161 0.42 -4.12 2.44
CA GLY A 161 -0.15 -4.03 3.78
C GLY A 161 -0.36 -2.59 4.22
N GLU A 162 -0.98 -2.39 5.39
CA GLU A 162 -1.16 -1.05 5.98
C GLU A 162 0.18 -0.30 6.09
N LEU A 163 0.16 1.01 5.82
CA LEU A 163 1.37 1.83 5.91
C LEU A 163 1.90 1.83 7.35
N LEU A 164 3.15 1.42 7.54
CA LEU A 164 3.77 1.26 8.86
C LEU A 164 2.92 0.41 9.82
N ALA A 165 2.41 -0.74 9.36
CA ALA A 165 1.52 -1.62 10.14
C ALA A 165 1.99 -2.00 11.56
N GLY A 166 3.31 -1.95 11.84
CA GLY A 166 3.87 -2.20 13.18
C GLY A 166 3.83 -1.01 14.15
N ASP A 167 3.49 0.18 13.65
CA ASP A 167 3.53 1.45 14.36
C ASP A 167 2.15 2.15 14.25
N LEU A 168 1.09 1.43 14.64
CA LEU A 168 -0.30 1.89 14.52
C LEU A 168 -0.65 3.08 15.42
N TYR A 169 0.02 3.21 16.57
CA TYR A 169 -0.21 4.27 17.56
C TYR A 169 0.45 5.61 17.22
N GLU A 170 1.01 5.72 16.01
CA GLU A 170 1.72 6.90 15.55
C GLU A 170 0.79 7.76 14.68
N ASP A 171 0.04 8.67 15.29
CA ASP A 171 -1.03 9.45 14.64
C ASP A 171 -0.54 10.26 13.42
N TRP A 172 0.75 10.60 13.37
CA TRP A 172 1.33 11.41 12.30
C TRP A 172 1.35 10.71 10.93
N CYS A 173 1.08 9.41 10.85
CA CYS A 173 0.98 8.68 9.58
C CYS A 173 -0.47 8.41 9.13
N GLU A 174 -1.47 8.73 9.95
CA GLU A 174 -2.87 8.37 9.71
C GLU A 174 -3.44 9.04 8.45
N ASP A 175 -3.20 10.34 8.26
CA ASP A 175 -3.65 11.04 7.04
C ASP A 175 -3.07 10.39 5.77
N THR A 176 -1.83 9.90 5.84
CA THR A 176 -1.19 9.22 4.71
C THR A 176 -1.79 7.83 4.48
N ARG A 177 -2.13 7.09 5.55
CA ARG A 177 -2.82 5.79 5.47
C ARG A 177 -4.17 5.94 4.78
N VAL A 178 -5.00 6.86 5.27
CA VAL A 178 -6.33 7.13 4.72
C VAL A 178 -6.23 7.55 3.25
N HIS A 179 -5.29 8.43 2.91
CA HIS A 179 -5.08 8.85 1.54
C HIS A 179 -4.65 7.68 0.63
N ALA A 180 -3.67 6.88 1.05
CA ALA A 180 -3.19 5.74 0.28
C ALA A 180 -4.28 4.68 0.07
N ARG A 181 -5.09 4.41 1.10
CA ARG A 181 -6.24 3.51 1.01
C ARG A 181 -7.26 4.00 -0.02
N HIS A 182 -7.64 5.28 0.00
CA HIS A 182 -8.59 5.83 -0.98
C HIS A 182 -8.03 5.79 -2.40
N GLU A 183 -6.76 6.16 -2.60
CA GLU A 183 -6.10 6.07 -3.92
C GLU A 183 -6.06 4.61 -4.42
N LEU A 184 -5.81 3.64 -3.53
CA LEU A 184 -5.86 2.22 -3.87
C LEU A 184 -7.26 1.79 -4.30
N SER A 185 -8.29 2.11 -3.50
CA SER A 185 -9.70 1.77 -3.81
C SER A 185 -10.13 2.31 -5.17
N ASP A 186 -9.84 3.59 -5.44
CA ASP A 186 -10.19 4.24 -6.70
C ASP A 186 -9.41 3.67 -7.89
N ALA A 187 -8.14 3.30 -7.67
CA ALA A 187 -7.31 2.64 -8.68
C ALA A 187 -7.81 1.23 -9.01
N MET A 188 -8.16 0.43 -8.00
CA MET A 188 -8.69 -0.92 -8.21
C MET A 188 -10.01 -0.88 -8.97
N LEU A 189 -10.90 0.06 -8.65
CA LEU A 189 -12.16 0.24 -9.40
C LEU A 189 -11.90 0.55 -10.87
N ALA A 190 -11.06 1.54 -11.16
CA ALA A 190 -10.75 1.95 -12.54
C ALA A 190 -10.06 0.84 -13.33
N GLY A 191 -9.09 0.15 -12.73
CA GLY A 191 -8.41 -0.99 -13.34
C GLY A 191 -9.36 -2.18 -13.58
N ALA A 192 -10.26 -2.45 -12.63
CA ALA A 192 -11.23 -3.52 -12.74
C ALA A 192 -12.28 -3.25 -13.83
N GLU A 193 -12.76 -2.01 -13.94
CA GLU A 193 -13.65 -1.57 -15.02
C GLU A 193 -13.00 -1.79 -16.39
N ALA A 194 -11.78 -1.28 -16.58
CA ALA A 194 -11.03 -1.45 -17.82
C ALA A 194 -10.75 -2.94 -18.16
N LEU A 195 -10.51 -3.79 -17.15
CA LEU A 195 -10.34 -5.23 -17.34
C LEU A 195 -11.66 -5.92 -17.74
N ALA A 196 -12.77 -5.55 -17.11
CA ALA A 196 -14.07 -6.12 -17.40
C ALA A 196 -14.54 -5.76 -18.82
N GLU A 197 -14.33 -4.51 -19.26
CA GLU A 197 -14.59 -4.07 -20.64
C GLU A 197 -13.76 -4.84 -21.68
N ARG A 198 -12.57 -5.31 -21.29
CA ARG A 198 -11.70 -6.16 -22.13
C ARG A 198 -12.01 -7.66 -22.02
N GLY A 199 -13.12 -8.03 -21.39
CA GLY A 199 -13.55 -9.42 -21.27
C GLY A 199 -12.69 -10.24 -20.31
N ALA A 200 -12.08 -9.60 -19.30
CA ALA A 200 -11.31 -10.26 -18.24
C ALA A 200 -11.92 -10.06 -16.84
N PRO A 201 -13.21 -10.43 -16.61
CA PRO A 201 -13.91 -10.16 -15.35
C PRO A 201 -13.27 -10.86 -14.14
N GLU A 202 -12.64 -12.02 -14.30
CA GLU A 202 -11.96 -12.70 -13.19
C GLU A 202 -10.72 -11.94 -12.71
N ARG A 203 -10.06 -11.18 -13.60
CA ARG A 203 -8.96 -10.28 -13.22
C ARG A 203 -9.53 -9.05 -12.50
N ALA A 204 -10.64 -8.51 -12.98
CA ALA A 204 -11.33 -7.39 -12.37
C ALA A 204 -11.75 -7.71 -10.92
N VAL A 205 -12.33 -8.90 -10.67
CA VAL A 205 -12.69 -9.39 -9.33
C VAL A 205 -11.48 -9.41 -8.38
N ARG A 206 -10.28 -9.79 -8.86
CA ARG A 206 -9.07 -9.81 -8.01
C ARG A 206 -8.64 -8.42 -7.56
N LEU A 207 -8.74 -7.41 -8.44
CA LEU A 207 -8.39 -6.04 -8.07
C LEU A 207 -9.34 -5.48 -7.01
N VAL A 208 -10.65 -5.59 -7.22
CA VAL A 208 -11.62 -5.06 -6.23
C VAL A 208 -11.56 -5.81 -4.90
N ARG A 209 -11.30 -7.12 -4.90
CA ARG A 209 -11.07 -7.89 -3.66
C ARG A 209 -9.81 -7.44 -2.93
N HIS A 210 -8.76 -7.07 -3.66
CA HIS A 210 -7.55 -6.51 -3.04
C HIS A 210 -7.87 -5.20 -2.32
N ALA A 211 -8.61 -4.27 -2.94
CA ALA A 211 -9.04 -3.05 -2.26
C ALA A 211 -9.96 -3.32 -1.06
N LEU A 212 -10.91 -4.26 -1.15
CA LEU A 212 -11.80 -4.63 -0.04
C LEU A 212 -11.07 -5.13 1.21
N ALA A 213 -9.87 -5.71 1.05
CA ALA A 213 -9.05 -6.13 2.18
C ALA A 213 -8.54 -4.95 3.02
N PHE A 214 -8.46 -3.75 2.43
CA PHE A 214 -7.97 -2.52 3.08
C PHE A 214 -9.07 -1.49 3.32
N ASP A 215 -10.12 -1.48 2.50
CA ASP A 215 -11.22 -0.53 2.58
C ASP A 215 -12.59 -1.25 2.59
N PRO A 216 -12.90 -2.02 3.65
CA PRO A 216 -14.12 -2.83 3.73
C PRO A 216 -15.41 -2.02 3.89
N TRP A 217 -15.35 -0.69 3.98
CA TRP A 217 -16.51 0.18 4.13
C TRP A 217 -16.99 0.80 2.82
N ARG A 218 -16.24 0.59 1.72
CA ARG A 218 -16.57 1.07 0.38
C ARG A 218 -17.56 0.14 -0.31
N GLU A 219 -18.85 0.47 -0.23
CA GLU A 219 -19.92 -0.33 -0.82
C GLU A 219 -19.80 -0.49 -2.36
N ASP A 220 -19.27 0.53 -3.04
CA ASP A 220 -19.01 0.53 -4.49
C ASP A 220 -18.01 -0.56 -4.92
N LEU A 221 -17.03 -0.91 -4.07
CA LEU A 221 -16.13 -2.06 -4.30
C LEU A 221 -16.89 -3.39 -4.28
N TYR A 222 -17.83 -3.56 -3.34
CA TYR A 222 -18.68 -4.76 -3.30
C TYR A 222 -19.59 -4.84 -4.52
N GLN A 223 -20.19 -3.71 -4.92
CA GLN A 223 -21.02 -3.65 -6.13
C GLN A 223 -20.22 -4.02 -7.38
N ALA A 224 -19.00 -3.49 -7.53
CA ALA A 224 -18.11 -3.85 -8.63
C ALA A 224 -17.76 -5.35 -8.60
N ALA A 225 -17.42 -5.89 -7.43
CA ALA A 225 -17.17 -7.32 -7.26
C ALA A 225 -18.37 -8.17 -7.69
N LEU A 226 -19.59 -7.82 -7.23
CA LEU A 226 -20.82 -8.50 -7.62
C LEU A 226 -21.05 -8.47 -9.13
N ARG A 227 -20.94 -7.29 -9.77
CA ARG A 227 -21.08 -7.15 -11.24
C ARG A 227 -20.10 -8.06 -11.98
N TYR A 228 -18.83 -8.02 -11.61
CA TYR A 228 -17.80 -8.81 -12.31
C TYR A 228 -17.91 -10.32 -12.01
N GLN A 229 -18.38 -10.71 -10.82
CA GLN A 229 -18.66 -12.11 -10.52
C GLN A 229 -19.86 -12.64 -11.29
N ILE A 230 -20.92 -11.84 -11.48
CA ILE A 230 -22.06 -12.18 -12.36
C ILE A 230 -21.55 -12.38 -13.78
N MET A 231 -20.75 -11.45 -14.31
CA MET A 231 -20.14 -11.55 -15.65
C MET A 231 -19.27 -12.80 -15.82
N ALA A 232 -18.55 -13.19 -14.76
CA ALA A 232 -17.70 -14.38 -14.75
C ALA A 232 -18.45 -15.69 -14.40
N GLY A 233 -19.77 -15.65 -14.19
CA GLY A 233 -20.55 -16.83 -13.78
C GLY A 233 -20.24 -17.33 -12.35
N GLN A 234 -19.61 -16.52 -11.50
CA GLN A 234 -19.14 -16.90 -10.16
C GLN A 234 -20.22 -16.73 -9.07
N ARG A 235 -21.35 -17.44 -9.20
CA ARG A 235 -22.51 -17.29 -8.31
C ARG A 235 -22.16 -17.42 -6.83
N SER A 236 -21.52 -18.53 -6.43
CA SER A 236 -21.18 -18.78 -5.02
C SER A 236 -20.28 -17.67 -4.44
N GLY A 237 -19.33 -17.17 -5.23
CA GLY A 237 -18.46 -16.07 -4.83
C GLY A 237 -19.21 -14.74 -4.68
N ALA A 238 -20.23 -14.50 -5.52
CA ALA A 238 -21.08 -13.31 -5.42
C ALA A 238 -21.99 -13.35 -4.18
N ILE A 239 -22.55 -14.51 -3.83
CA ILE A 239 -23.32 -14.68 -2.59
C ILE A 239 -22.45 -14.36 -1.38
N GLU A 240 -21.23 -14.92 -1.30
CA GLU A 240 -20.29 -14.64 -0.21
C GLU A 240 -19.94 -13.14 -0.12
N THR A 241 -19.74 -12.50 -1.28
CA THR A 241 -19.41 -11.07 -1.38
C THR A 241 -20.54 -10.20 -0.83
N TYR A 242 -21.79 -10.48 -1.21
CA TYR A 242 -22.95 -9.76 -0.68
C TYR A 242 -23.12 -9.96 0.83
N MET A 243 -23.00 -11.21 1.31
CA MET A 243 -23.13 -11.50 2.74
C MET A 243 -22.06 -10.78 3.56
N THR A 244 -20.82 -10.73 3.05
CA THR A 244 -19.72 -9.98 3.67
C THR A 244 -20.03 -8.48 3.71
N CYS A 245 -20.49 -7.90 2.60
CA CYS A 245 -20.91 -6.49 2.54
C CYS A 245 -21.97 -6.17 3.59
N ARG A 246 -23.04 -6.96 3.63
CA ARG A 246 -24.15 -6.79 4.58
C ARG A 246 -23.67 -6.86 6.02
N THR A 247 -22.85 -7.85 6.37
CA THR A 247 -22.30 -7.98 7.72
C THR A 247 -21.44 -6.78 8.07
N LYS A 248 -20.54 -6.34 7.19
CA LYS A 248 -19.65 -5.20 7.44
C LYS A 248 -20.38 -3.88 7.61
N LEU A 249 -21.35 -3.59 6.75
CA LEU A 249 -22.16 -2.36 6.88
C LEU A 249 -23.01 -2.38 8.15
N ALA A 250 -23.60 -3.52 8.51
CA ALA A 250 -24.44 -3.63 9.70
C ALA A 250 -23.62 -3.54 10.99
N GLU A 251 -22.51 -4.28 11.10
CA GLU A 251 -21.71 -4.34 12.33
C GLU A 251 -20.91 -3.06 12.57
N ASP A 252 -20.28 -2.50 11.53
CA ASP A 252 -19.34 -1.39 11.71
C ASP A 252 -20.02 -0.01 11.57
N LEU A 253 -21.09 0.09 10.76
CA LEU A 253 -21.74 1.36 10.44
C LEU A 253 -23.22 1.43 10.85
N GLY A 254 -23.84 0.31 11.23
CA GLY A 254 -25.27 0.24 11.53
C GLY A 254 -26.16 0.52 10.31
N LEU A 255 -25.66 0.21 9.10
CA LEU A 255 -26.34 0.45 7.83
C LEU A 255 -26.72 -0.86 7.14
N ASP A 256 -27.85 -0.85 6.45
CA ASP A 256 -28.18 -1.90 5.48
C ASP A 256 -27.52 -1.61 4.12
N PRO A 257 -27.26 -2.64 3.30
CA PRO A 257 -26.82 -2.44 1.91
C PRO A 257 -27.80 -1.56 1.13
N SER A 258 -27.26 -0.69 0.28
CA SER A 258 -28.02 0.17 -0.62
C SER A 258 -28.92 -0.64 -1.57
N GLN A 259 -29.94 0.03 -2.13
CA GLN A 259 -30.84 -0.58 -3.12
C GLN A 259 -30.10 -1.13 -4.34
N GLU A 260 -29.02 -0.48 -4.77
CA GLU A 260 -28.22 -0.95 -5.89
C GLU A 260 -27.54 -2.29 -5.58
N THR A 261 -26.94 -2.40 -4.40
CA THR A 261 -26.33 -3.65 -3.93
C THR A 261 -27.36 -4.77 -3.78
N GLN A 262 -28.55 -4.45 -3.27
CA GLN A 262 -29.66 -5.41 -3.17
C GLN A 262 -30.09 -5.91 -4.56
N ARG A 263 -30.25 -5.01 -5.55
CA ARG A 263 -30.57 -5.40 -6.94
C ARG A 263 -29.51 -6.29 -7.57
N LEU A 264 -28.23 -6.01 -7.33
CA LEU A 264 -27.14 -6.87 -7.81
C LEU A 264 -27.24 -8.27 -7.19
N TYR A 265 -27.58 -8.36 -5.90
CA TYR A 265 -27.79 -9.64 -5.24
C TYR A 265 -29.01 -10.41 -5.78
N GLU A 266 -30.11 -9.72 -6.10
CA GLU A 266 -31.26 -10.33 -6.76
C GLU A 266 -30.87 -10.96 -8.11
N GLN A 267 -30.01 -10.29 -8.89
CA GLN A 267 -29.47 -10.85 -10.13
C GLN A 267 -28.63 -12.11 -9.87
N VAL A 268 -27.83 -12.14 -8.80
CA VAL A 268 -27.05 -13.33 -8.41
C VAL A 268 -27.97 -14.51 -8.07
N LEU A 269 -29.10 -14.26 -7.40
CA LEU A 269 -30.06 -15.31 -7.08
C LEU A 269 -30.68 -15.90 -8.35
N ALA A 270 -31.07 -15.04 -9.30
CA ALA A 270 -31.66 -15.43 -10.59
C ALA A 270 -30.70 -16.17 -11.53
N MET A 271 -29.38 -16.22 -11.24
CA MET A 271 -28.43 -17.07 -12.00
C MET A 271 -28.77 -18.57 -11.90
N GLU A 272 -29.50 -18.99 -10.85
CA GLU A 272 -29.96 -20.38 -10.64
C GLU A 272 -31.02 -20.79 -11.67
N ASP A 273 -31.92 -19.87 -12.03
CA ASP A 273 -33.05 -20.14 -12.92
C ASP A 273 -32.63 -20.39 -14.38
N VAL A 274 -31.41 -20.00 -14.76
CA VAL A 274 -30.89 -20.14 -16.13
C VAL A 274 -30.27 -21.53 -16.38
N GLU A 275 -29.65 -22.14 -15.37
CA GLU A 275 -29.06 -23.49 -15.51
C GLU A 275 -30.14 -24.58 -15.53
N GLU A 276 -31.25 -24.40 -14.80
CA GLU A 276 -32.34 -25.38 -14.75
C GLU A 276 -33.25 -25.32 -16.00
N SER A 277 -33.32 -24.16 -16.67
CA SER A 277 -34.04 -23.99 -17.95
C SER A 277 -33.31 -24.56 -19.18
N ALA A 278 -32.03 -24.93 -19.06
CA ALA A 278 -31.20 -25.34 -20.20
C ALA A 278 -31.18 -26.86 -20.45
N VAL A 279 -32.01 -27.65 -19.75
CA VAL A 279 -32.16 -29.09 -19.98
C VAL A 279 -33.43 -29.36 -20.82
N PRO A 280 -33.33 -29.53 -22.15
CA PRO A 280 -34.45 -30.06 -22.91
C PRO A 280 -34.60 -31.56 -22.65
N ALA A 281 -35.86 -31.99 -22.49
CA ALA A 281 -36.26 -33.38 -22.31
C ALA A 281 -35.96 -34.26 -23.53
#